data_AF-Q82ZF8-F1
#
_entry.id   AF-Q82ZF8-F1
#
_cell.length_a   1.000
_cell.length_b   1.000
_cell.length_c   1.000
_cell.angle_alpha   90.00
_cell.angle_beta   90.00
_cell.angle_gamma   90.00
#
_symmetry.space_group_name_H-M   'P 1'
#
loop_
_entity.id
_entity.type
_entity.pdbx_description
1 polymer ?
#
loop_
_entity_poly.entity_id
_entity_poly.type
_entity_poly.pdbx_seq_one_letter_code
_entity_poly.pdbx_strand_id
1 'polypeptide(L)'
;MKKNSKYLGSITVIYLLVLVIETLWELFHTSRTESTKVTTLLGITIDNRISKHEISTTFGLTIKVLVLYLLLLLVVYILTGLFGKKKI
;
A
#
# COMPACT_ATOMS: atom_id res chain seq x y z
N MET A 1 5.76 -17.36 20.20
CA MET A 1 6.13 -17.06 18.78
C MET A 1 5.00 -17.31 17.78
N LYS A 2 4.28 -18.46 17.79
CA LYS A 2 3.21 -18.76 16.81
C LYS A 2 2.04 -17.75 16.76
N LYS A 3 1.61 -17.19 17.91
CA LYS A 3 0.53 -16.17 17.94
C LYS A 3 0.97 -14.85 17.27
N ASN A 4 2.15 -14.35 17.59
CA ASN A 4 2.66 -13.08 17.05
C ASN A 4 2.92 -13.16 15.53
N SER A 5 3.37 -14.32 15.04
CA SER A 5 3.54 -14.58 13.61
C SER A 5 2.21 -14.54 12.83
N LYS A 6 1.10 -15.04 13.41
CA LYS A 6 -0.22 -14.96 12.78
C LYS A 6 -0.74 -13.53 12.67
N TYR A 7 -0.53 -12.70 13.68
CA TYR A 7 -0.93 -11.29 13.66
C TYR A 7 -0.13 -10.48 12.63
N LEU A 8 1.19 -10.71 12.56
CA LEU A 8 2.04 -10.09 11.54
C LEU A 8 1.56 -10.45 10.13
N GLY A 9 1.35 -11.74 9.84
CA GLY A 9 0.85 -12.17 8.54
C GLY A 9 -0.51 -11.57 8.18
N SER A 10 -1.44 -11.53 9.14
CA SER A 10 -2.77 -10.93 8.91
C SER A 10 -2.68 -9.43 8.61
N ILE A 11 -1.83 -8.70 9.32
CA ILE A 11 -1.64 -7.25 9.12
C ILE A 11 -0.97 -6.97 7.78
N THR A 12 0.02 -7.77 7.37
CA THR A 12 0.63 -7.65 6.05
C THR A 12 -0.41 -7.85 4.93
N VAL A 13 -1.28 -8.85 5.05
CA VAL A 13 -2.36 -9.08 4.07
C VAL A 13 -3.32 -7.89 4.03
N ILE A 14 -3.73 -7.37 5.20
CA ILE A 14 -4.60 -6.19 5.27
C ILE A 14 -3.94 -4.98 4.61
N TYR A 15 -2.65 -4.73 4.88
CA TYR A 15 -1.90 -3.63 4.26
C TYR A 15 -1.86 -3.74 2.74
N LEU A 16 -1.56 -4.93 2.22
CA LEU A 16 -1.53 -5.17 0.77
C LEU A 16 -2.92 -4.98 0.14
N LEU A 17 -3.97 -5.42 0.84
CA LEU A 17 -5.35 -5.27 0.37
C LEU A 17 -5.75 -3.79 0.30
N VAL A 18 -5.42 -3.00 1.33
CA VAL A 18 -5.62 -1.54 1.32
C VAL A 18 -4.81 -0.88 0.19
N LEU A 19 -3.55 -1.30 -0.02
CA LEU A 19 -2.71 -0.80 -1.10
C LEU A 19 -3.32 -1.04 -2.49
N VAL A 20 -3.85 -2.25 -2.72
CA VAL A 20 -4.52 -2.59 -3.98
C VAL A 20 -5.80 -1.76 -4.16
N ILE A 21 -6.65 -1.69 -3.13
CA ILE A 21 -7.90 -0.91 -3.21
C ILE A 21 -7.62 0.56 -3.50
N GLU A 22 -6.66 1.15 -2.81
CA GLU A 22 -6.29 2.56 -2.98
C GLU A 22 -5.72 2.83 -4.37
N THR A 23 -4.89 1.93 -4.88
CA THR A 23 -4.35 2.02 -6.24
C THR A 23 -5.45 1.92 -7.29
N LEU A 24 -6.40 0.98 -7.12
CA LEU A 24 -7.54 0.84 -8.04
C LEU A 24 -8.45 2.06 -7.96
N TRP A 25 -8.70 2.58 -6.76
CA TRP A 25 -9.48 3.79 -6.56
C TRP A 25 -8.89 4.96 -7.34
N GLU A 26 -7.60 5.23 -7.16
CA GLU A 26 -6.90 6.31 -7.87
C GLU A 26 -6.88 6.08 -9.38
N LEU A 27 -6.67 4.83 -9.82
CA LEU A 27 -6.68 4.45 -11.24
C LEU A 27 -8.04 4.76 -11.90
N PHE A 28 -9.14 4.45 -11.23
CA PHE A 28 -10.48 4.69 -11.77
C PHE A 28 -10.93 6.15 -11.68
N HIS A 29 -10.35 6.94 -10.76
CA HIS A 29 -10.62 8.37 -10.62
C HIS A 29 -9.70 9.25 -11.48
N THR A 30 -8.56 8.73 -11.92
CA THR A 30 -7.66 9.45 -12.83
C THR A 30 -8.33 9.62 -14.20
N SER A 31 -8.29 10.85 -14.74
CA SER A 31 -8.93 11.19 -16.02
C SER A 31 -8.36 10.35 -17.16
N ARG A 32 -9.25 9.71 -17.93
CA ARG A 32 -8.90 8.89 -19.11
C ARG A 32 -8.77 9.70 -20.40
N THR A 33 -8.73 11.02 -20.30
CA THR A 33 -8.74 11.90 -21.48
C THR A 33 -7.32 12.29 -21.89
N GLU A 34 -6.36 12.26 -20.95
CA GLU A 34 -4.99 12.68 -21.17
C GLU A 34 -3.99 11.75 -20.50
N SER A 35 -2.75 11.74 -21.01
CA SER A 35 -1.65 11.02 -20.38
C SER A 35 -1.34 11.67 -19.02
N THR A 36 -1.39 10.87 -17.96
CA THR A 36 -1.35 11.35 -16.58
C THR A 36 -0.45 10.45 -15.75
N LYS A 37 0.34 11.09 -14.88
CA LYS A 37 1.19 10.41 -13.92
C LYS A 37 0.83 10.87 -12.51
N VAL A 38 0.28 9.95 -11.72
CA VAL A 38 -0.17 10.21 -10.35
C VAL A 38 0.56 9.29 -9.39
N THR A 39 0.80 9.74 -8.17
CA THR A 39 1.36 8.91 -7.10
C THR A 39 0.32 8.81 -6.00
N THR A 40 -0.09 7.58 -5.68
CA THR A 40 -1.07 7.30 -4.64
C THR A 40 -0.51 7.66 -3.25
N LEU A 41 -1.39 7.79 -2.26
CA LEU A 41 -1.02 8.06 -0.88
C LEU A 41 -0.06 7.00 -0.35
N LEU A 42 -0.26 5.72 -0.69
CA LEU A 42 0.62 4.63 -0.26
C LEU A 42 1.91 4.54 -1.09
N GLY A 43 2.03 5.33 -2.16
CA GLY A 43 3.27 5.48 -2.92
C GLY A 43 3.36 4.59 -4.16
N ILE A 44 2.22 4.14 -4.70
CA ILE A 44 2.20 3.54 -6.03
C ILE A 44 2.14 4.66 -7.07
N THR A 45 3.02 4.60 -8.05
CA THR A 45 2.98 5.51 -9.20
C THR A 45 2.14 4.87 -10.29
N ILE A 46 1.15 5.59 -10.79
CA ILE A 46 0.32 5.19 -11.92
C ILE A 46 0.69 6.11 -13.09
N ASP A 47 1.27 5.55 -14.14
CA ASP A 47 1.61 6.26 -15.38
C ASP A 47 0.68 5.76 -16.48
N ASN A 48 -0.34 6.55 -16.79
CA ASN A 48 -1.26 6.32 -17.89
C ASN A 48 -0.77 7.08 -19.11
N ARG A 49 -0.46 6.35 -20.18
CA ARG A 49 -0.13 6.89 -21.49
C ARG A 49 -1.23 6.56 -22.47
N ILE A 50 -1.82 7.62 -23.00
CA ILE A 50 -2.88 7.52 -24.01
C ILE A 50 -2.25 7.92 -25.35
N SER A 51 -2.13 6.94 -26.24
CA SER A 51 -1.77 7.16 -27.63
C SER A 51 -3.03 7.13 -28.51
N LYS A 52 -2.90 7.44 -29.80
CA LYS A 52 -4.05 7.40 -30.72
C LYS A 52 -4.69 6.01 -30.84
N HIS A 53 -4.00 4.93 -30.46
CA HIS A 53 -4.42 3.55 -30.75
C HIS A 53 -4.42 2.64 -29.50
N GLU A 54 -3.86 3.11 -28.38
CA GLU A 54 -3.70 2.29 -27.17
C GLU A 54 -3.72 3.15 -25.91
N ILE A 55 -4.20 2.55 -24.83
CA ILE A 55 -4.08 3.04 -23.47
C ILE A 55 -3.14 2.08 -22.75
N SER A 56 -1.97 2.59 -22.33
CA SER A 56 -0.99 1.83 -21.55
C SER A 56 -0.93 2.37 -20.14
N THR A 57 -1.08 1.49 -19.15
CA THR A 57 -0.98 1.84 -17.72
C THR A 57 0.21 1.11 -17.12
N THR A 58 1.16 1.86 -16.57
CA THR A 58 2.32 1.30 -15.86
C THR A 58 2.22 1.60 -14.37
N PHE A 59 2.37 0.57 -13.54
CA PHE A 59 2.44 0.70 -12.09
C PHE A 59 3.88 0.64 -11.61
N GLY A 60 4.31 1.66 -10.87
CA GLY A 60 5.62 1.74 -10.24
C GLY A 60 5.51 1.71 -8.73
N LEU A 61 6.45 1.07 -8.06
CA LEU A 61 6.60 1.12 -6.61
C LEU A 61 7.60 2.22 -6.25
N THR A 62 7.21 3.15 -5.38
CA THR A 62 8.16 4.10 -4.79
C THR A 62 8.71 3.57 -3.47
N ILE A 63 9.84 4.11 -3.02
CA ILE A 63 10.42 3.81 -1.71
C ILE A 63 9.46 4.11 -0.55
N LYS A 64 8.48 5.01 -0.77
CA LYS A 64 7.44 5.36 0.20
C LYS A 64 6.63 4.14 0.65
N VAL A 65 6.36 3.20 -0.27
CA VAL A 65 5.62 1.95 0.03
C VAL A 65 6.38 1.12 1.05
N LEU A 66 7.71 1.02 0.91
CA LEU A 66 8.56 0.29 1.83
C LEU A 66 8.63 0.98 3.20
N VAL A 67 8.83 2.31 3.20
CA VAL A 67 8.92 3.09 4.44
C VAL A 67 7.62 3.00 5.24
N LEU A 68 6.45 3.15 4.58
CA LEU A 68 5.15 3.02 5.23
C LEU A 68 4.91 1.63 5.80
N TYR A 69 5.32 0.58 5.07
CA TYR A 69 5.21 -0.79 5.56
C TYR A 69 6.09 -1.03 6.79
N LEU A 70 7.34 -0.55 6.79
CA LEU A 70 8.23 -0.66 7.95
C LEU A 70 7.70 0.12 9.16
N LEU A 71 7.14 1.32 8.95
CA LEU A 71 6.49 2.09 10.00
C LEU A 71 5.29 1.33 10.59
N LEU A 72 4.45 0.72 9.74
CA LEU A 72 3.34 -0.12 10.20
C LEU A 72 3.82 -1.28 11.06
N LEU A 73 4.86 -2.01 10.62
CA LEU A 73 5.44 -3.11 11.39
C LEU A 73 5.99 -2.65 12.73
N LEU A 74 6.65 -1.49 12.77
CA LEU A 74 7.19 -0.91 14.00
C LEU A 74 6.06 -0.53 14.97
N VAL A 75 4.99 0.09 14.48
CA VAL A 75 3.80 0.42 15.29
C VAL A 75 3.19 -0.85 15.89
N VAL A 76 3.01 -1.90 15.08
CA VAL A 76 2.46 -3.18 15.54
C VAL A 76 3.36 -3.85 16.58
N TYR A 77 4.68 -3.79 16.37
CA TYR A 77 5.64 -4.32 17.33
C TYR A 77 5.56 -3.57 18.67
N ILE A 78 5.49 -2.24 18.66
CA ILE A 78 5.34 -1.43 19.88
C ILE A 78 4.01 -1.75 20.58
N LEU A 79 2.90 -1.79 19.84
CA LEU A 79 1.58 -2.08 20.39
C LEU A 79 1.55 -3.48 21.03
N THR A 80 2.07 -4.50 20.36
CA THR A 80 2.13 -5.85 20.92
C THR A 80 3.04 -5.93 22.16
N GLY A 81 4.13 -5.16 22.20
CA GLY A 81 4.99 -5.03 23.38
C GLY A 81 4.32 -4.32 24.56
N LEU A 82 3.59 -3.22 24.31
CA LEU A 82 2.89 -2.43 25.34
C LEU A 82 1.68 -3.18 25.92
N PHE A 83 0.83 -3.74 25.05
CA PHE A 83 -0.35 -4.50 25.48
C PHE A 83 -0.01 -5.90 25.98
N GLY A 84 1.10 -6.48 25.55
CA GLY A 84 1.63 -7.74 26.08
C GLY A 84 2.12 -7.62 27.53
N LYS A 85 2.62 -6.44 27.94
CA LYS A 85 3.06 -6.18 29.33
C LYS A 85 1.91 -5.95 30.32
N LYS A 86 0.69 -5.65 29.86
CA LYS A 86 -0.49 -5.44 30.73
C LYS A 86 -1.15 -6.74 31.24
N LYS A 87 -0.57 -7.91 30.92
CA LYS A 87 -0.96 -9.22 31.49
C LYS A 87 0.16 -9.78 32.36
N ILE A 88 0.49 -9.09 33.46
CA ILE A 88 1.14 -9.68 34.65
C ILE A 88 0.45 -9.04 35.85
#